data_AF-A0A418ASM7-F1
#
_entry.id   AF-A0A418ASM7-F1
#
_cell.length_a   1.000
_cell.length_b   1.000
_cell.length_c   1.000
_cell.angle_alpha   90.00
_cell.angle_beta   90.00
_cell.angle_gamma   90.00
#
_symmetry.space_group_name_H-M   'P 1'
#
loop_
_entity.id
_entity.type
_entity.pdbx_description
1 polymer ?
#
loop_
_entity_poly.entity_id
_entity_poly.type
_entity_poly.pdbx_seq_one_letter_code
_entity_poly.pdbx_strand_id
1 'polypeptide(L)'
;MSALPPRIDFLLHCNFGDFLETREFKLKFRTVLGKFGDELTEDAWNGFGVFRSKMEMVVGLVVNDALGRSPDNPMSFKDAIAQFDNLNRHFRVTKNETADTFLRSVRWGISGFQIFKNMDTHGHQSDQYPNHVPIVDCVKKYWSTIAYVQMQTIVCCLEWLHDAFVRWQRLDSAPNGRSSTYPGIERSPSPTHDSDRQASPPVTPPAHRYPTTAAPLPSPPSKHEISSPRPPPDMPVSLHVSPVVVAATAQDMLAVPRQQPPLLPPAGFPPLPVAAPAPSPIAVYRAPVNVVTPMQTPPISKTKFTTDVYNELVRRDKLGVKPRYFAKCKYTVCKNQSCNYGHSNQELKIIGVTRAISIGDVWKTVECNNPNCQFPGCDYLHESDKRSAIDSLKVQARDIVDHARVSDDAGDALMVTFCDGRTVNVKMK
;
A
#
# COMPACT_ATOMS: atom_id res chain seq x y z
N MET A 1 23.50 -23.14 12.19
CA MET A 1 22.85 -21.85 12.43
C MET A 1 21.91 -21.62 11.26
N SER A 2 20.60 -21.62 11.51
CA SER A 2 19.59 -21.38 10.47
C SER A 2 19.73 -19.94 10.00
N ALA A 3 19.71 -19.71 8.69
CA ALA A 3 19.64 -18.37 8.13
C ALA A 3 18.46 -17.64 8.77
N LEU A 4 18.66 -16.39 9.20
CA LEU A 4 17.55 -15.54 9.66
C LEU A 4 16.49 -15.52 8.56
N PRO A 5 15.20 -15.74 8.90
CA PRO A 5 14.14 -15.70 7.91
C PRO A 5 14.15 -14.35 7.17
N PRO A 6 13.85 -14.32 5.87
CA PRO A 6 13.78 -13.07 5.11
C PRO A 6 12.78 -12.14 5.79
N ARG A 7 13.22 -10.89 6.04
CA ARG A 7 12.40 -9.87 6.69
C ARG A 7 11.09 -9.71 5.93
N ILE A 8 9.97 -9.85 6.64
CA ILE A 8 8.64 -9.67 6.06
C ILE A 8 8.35 -8.17 6.01
N ASP A 9 8.20 -7.62 4.80
CA ASP A 9 7.88 -6.20 4.59
C ASP A 9 6.52 -6.05 3.88
N PHE A 10 5.48 -5.89 4.69
CA PHE A 10 4.12 -5.68 4.18
C PHE A 10 3.92 -4.32 3.53
N LEU A 11 4.78 -3.33 3.78
CA LEU A 11 4.62 -1.99 3.23
C LEU A 11 4.74 -1.99 1.71
N LEU A 12 5.55 -2.89 1.15
CA LEU A 12 5.67 -3.11 -0.28
C LEU A 12 4.35 -3.52 -0.94
N HIS A 13 3.47 -4.19 -0.20
CA HIS A 13 2.20 -4.71 -0.72
C HIS A 13 1.04 -3.70 -0.69
N CYS A 14 1.24 -2.56 -0.04
CA CYS A 14 0.23 -1.52 0.10
C CYS A 14 0.81 -0.12 -0.21
N ASN A 15 1.75 -0.07 -1.16
CA ASN A 15 2.41 1.16 -1.61
C ASN A 15 2.87 2.08 -0.46
N PHE A 16 3.49 1.49 0.57
CA PHE A 16 3.97 2.18 1.77
C PHE A 16 2.91 3.05 2.51
N GLY A 17 1.63 2.79 2.28
CA GLY A 17 0.52 3.60 2.81
C GLY A 17 0.36 4.95 2.14
N ASP A 18 0.91 5.16 0.93
CA ASP A 18 0.87 6.46 0.26
C ASP A 18 -0.51 6.88 -0.21
N PHE A 19 -1.43 5.94 -0.37
CA PHE A 19 -2.85 6.16 -0.61
C PHE A 19 -3.56 6.87 0.56
N LEU A 20 -2.98 6.90 1.76
CA LEU A 20 -3.53 7.65 2.89
C LEU A 20 -3.29 9.15 2.69
N GLU A 21 -4.33 9.95 2.83
CA GLU A 21 -4.29 11.41 2.67
C GLU A 21 -3.72 12.10 3.91
N THR A 22 -4.12 11.66 5.10
CA THR A 22 -3.73 12.27 6.36
C THR A 22 -2.35 11.80 6.80
N ARG A 23 -1.43 12.75 6.98
CA ARG A 23 -0.03 12.47 7.37
C ARG A 23 0.08 11.65 8.66
N GLU A 24 -0.71 11.98 9.66
CA GLU A 24 -0.66 11.32 10.97
C GLU A 24 -1.12 9.86 10.89
N PHE A 25 -2.19 9.59 10.12
CA PHE A 25 -2.61 8.22 9.82
C PHE A 25 -1.56 7.46 9.04
N LYS A 26 -0.95 8.08 8.03
CA LYS A 26 0.15 7.48 7.24
C LYS A 26 1.34 7.07 8.11
N LEU A 27 1.81 7.96 9.00
CA LEU A 27 2.93 7.67 9.89
C LEU A 27 2.60 6.52 10.85
N LYS A 28 1.40 6.57 11.46
CA LYS A 28 0.93 5.53 12.38
C LYS A 28 0.74 4.19 11.65
N PHE A 29 0.21 4.21 10.44
CA PHE A 29 0.05 3.04 9.58
C PHE A 29 1.39 2.36 9.31
N ARG A 30 2.38 3.12 8.81
CA ARG A 30 3.74 2.61 8.54
C ARG A 30 4.38 2.00 9.78
N THR A 31 4.25 2.69 10.91
CA THR A 31 4.79 2.22 12.19
C THR A 31 4.15 0.91 12.65
N VAL A 32 2.83 0.80 12.60
CA VAL A 32 2.10 -0.39 13.07
C VAL A 32 2.38 -1.58 12.16
N LEU A 33 2.37 -1.36 10.84
CA LEU A 33 2.59 -2.42 9.86
C LEU A 33 4.04 -2.91 9.87
N GLY A 34 5.02 -2.02 10.04
CA GLY A 34 6.42 -2.38 10.24
C GLY A 34 6.61 -3.24 11.50
N LYS A 35 6.05 -2.80 12.64
CA LYS A 35 6.08 -3.58 13.89
C LYS A 35 5.41 -4.94 13.76
N PHE A 36 4.33 -5.05 12.98
CA PHE A 36 3.68 -6.33 12.71
C PHE A 36 4.61 -7.29 11.96
N GLY A 37 5.34 -6.80 10.94
CA GLY A 37 6.32 -7.59 10.20
C GLY A 37 7.55 -7.99 11.01
N ASP A 38 8.07 -7.06 11.84
CA ASP A 38 9.19 -7.33 12.73
C ASP A 38 8.82 -8.42 13.76
N GLU A 39 7.65 -8.32 14.42
CA GLU A 39 7.16 -9.32 15.38
C GLU A 39 6.89 -10.70 14.73
N LEU A 40 6.51 -10.75 13.45
CA LEU A 40 6.40 -12.01 12.71
C LEU A 40 7.76 -12.65 12.43
N THR A 41 8.81 -11.85 12.27
CA THR A 41 10.17 -12.31 11.94
C THR A 41 10.88 -12.88 13.18
N GLU A 42 10.56 -12.36 14.36
CA GLU A 42 11.12 -12.84 15.64
C GLU A 42 10.67 -14.27 16.00
N ASP A 43 9.62 -14.80 15.34
CA ASP A 43 9.00 -16.12 15.55
C ASP A 43 8.69 -16.45 17.02
N ALA A 44 8.60 -15.40 17.85
CA ALA A 44 8.20 -15.48 19.25
C ALA A 44 6.68 -15.36 19.35
N TRP A 45 6.04 -16.40 19.91
CA TRP A 45 4.60 -16.37 20.13
C TRP A 45 4.25 -15.29 21.18
N ASN A 46 3.59 -14.22 20.73
CA ASN A 46 3.08 -13.14 21.58
C ASN A 46 1.56 -13.20 21.80
N GLY A 47 0.91 -14.29 21.36
CA GLY A 47 -0.54 -14.46 21.39
C GLY A 47 -1.27 -13.77 20.24
N PHE A 48 -2.38 -14.36 19.77
CA PHE A 48 -3.15 -13.80 18.65
C PHE A 48 -3.80 -12.45 18.99
N GLY A 49 -3.96 -12.11 20.27
CA GLY A 49 -4.47 -10.81 20.71
C GLY A 49 -3.62 -9.64 20.23
N VAL A 50 -2.30 -9.77 20.25
CA VAL A 50 -1.37 -8.71 19.82
C VAL A 50 -1.48 -8.47 18.33
N PHE A 51 -1.40 -9.55 17.52
CA PHE A 51 -1.52 -9.47 16.07
C PHE A 51 -2.90 -8.98 15.64
N ARG A 52 -3.97 -9.45 16.30
CA ARG A 52 -5.33 -8.95 16.08
C ARG A 52 -5.39 -7.45 16.32
N SER A 53 -4.89 -6.96 17.45
CA SER A 53 -4.95 -5.53 17.79
C SER A 53 -4.24 -4.65 16.76
N LYS A 54 -3.07 -5.10 16.26
CA LYS A 54 -2.36 -4.39 15.19
C LYS A 54 -3.11 -4.41 13.87
N MET A 55 -3.67 -5.56 13.48
CA MET A 55 -4.52 -5.67 12.29
C MET A 55 -5.72 -4.72 12.39
N GLU A 56 -6.41 -4.70 13.53
CA GLU A 56 -7.54 -3.81 13.78
C GLU A 56 -7.13 -2.34 13.65
N MET A 57 -5.94 -1.98 14.16
CA MET A 57 -5.39 -0.64 14.02
C MET A 57 -5.07 -0.30 12.55
N VAL A 58 -4.43 -1.21 11.80
CA VAL A 58 -4.12 -0.99 10.37
C VAL A 58 -5.39 -0.75 9.57
N VAL A 59 -6.39 -1.62 9.68
CA VAL A 59 -7.67 -1.47 8.98
C VAL A 59 -8.41 -0.21 9.45
N GLY A 60 -8.42 0.04 10.76
CA GLY A 60 -9.07 1.21 11.33
C GLY A 60 -8.47 2.52 10.82
N LEU A 61 -7.14 2.62 10.69
CA LEU A 61 -6.47 3.80 10.13
C LEU A 61 -6.91 4.08 8.69
N VAL A 62 -6.99 3.04 7.87
CA VAL A 62 -7.41 3.15 6.46
C VAL A 62 -8.86 3.63 6.34
N VAL A 63 -9.77 3.06 7.12
CA VAL A 63 -11.19 3.47 7.10
C VAL A 63 -11.38 4.88 7.64
N ASN A 64 -10.69 5.24 8.73
CA ASN A 64 -10.79 6.58 9.31
C ASN A 64 -10.29 7.65 8.33
N ASP A 65 -9.15 7.42 7.68
CA ASP A 65 -8.61 8.33 6.67
C ASP A 65 -9.56 8.49 5.49
N ALA A 66 -10.04 7.37 4.92
CA ALA A 66 -10.93 7.38 3.77
C ALA A 66 -12.27 8.09 4.02
N LEU A 67 -12.73 8.11 5.28
CA LEU A 67 -13.96 8.77 5.69
C LEU A 67 -13.74 10.21 6.21
N GLY A 68 -12.51 10.73 6.12
CA GLY A 68 -12.17 12.08 6.57
C GLY A 68 -12.28 12.29 8.08
N ARG A 69 -12.06 11.24 8.89
CA ARG A 69 -12.08 11.34 10.36
C ARG A 69 -10.79 11.98 10.87
N SER A 70 -10.89 12.74 11.95
CA SER A 70 -9.71 13.32 12.59
C SER A 70 -8.88 12.23 13.30
N PRO A 71 -7.53 12.28 13.22
CA PRO A 71 -6.63 11.42 13.99
C PRO A 71 -6.80 11.52 15.51
N ASP A 72 -7.30 12.66 16.01
CA ASP A 72 -7.55 12.89 17.43
C ASP A 72 -8.81 12.19 17.94
N ASN A 73 -9.72 11.84 17.02
CA ASN A 73 -10.97 11.17 17.35
C ASN A 73 -11.29 10.08 16.31
N PRO A 74 -10.46 9.02 16.24
CA PRO A 74 -10.68 7.94 15.31
C PRO A 74 -11.88 7.11 15.75
N MET A 75 -12.66 6.64 14.80
CA MET A 75 -13.74 5.70 15.06
C MET A 75 -13.20 4.39 15.64
N SER A 76 -14.02 3.73 16.47
CA SER A 76 -13.64 2.42 17.01
C SER A 76 -13.57 1.38 15.89
N PHE A 77 -12.82 0.29 16.11
CA PHE A 77 -12.77 -0.79 15.12
C PHE A 77 -14.16 -1.40 14.85
N LYS A 78 -15.03 -1.44 15.87
CA LYS A 78 -16.42 -1.90 15.71
C LYS A 78 -17.19 -1.01 14.73
N ASP A 79 -17.02 0.31 14.83
CA ASP A 79 -17.67 1.26 13.93
C ASP A 79 -17.08 1.15 12.52
N ALA A 80 -15.78 0.91 12.40
CA ALA A 80 -15.15 0.64 11.10
C ALA A 80 -15.78 -0.60 10.42
N ILE A 81 -16.01 -1.69 11.16
CA ILE A 81 -16.71 -2.88 10.63
C ILE A 81 -18.14 -2.56 10.18
N ALA A 82 -18.86 -1.70 10.91
CA ALA A 82 -20.18 -1.26 10.46
C ALA A 82 -20.12 -0.50 9.11
N GLN A 83 -19.04 0.24 8.84
CA GLN A 83 -18.82 0.87 7.54
C GLN A 83 -18.53 -0.16 6.44
N PHE A 84 -17.80 -1.24 6.73
CA PHE A 84 -17.66 -2.37 5.79
C PHE A 84 -19.03 -2.97 5.44
N ASP A 85 -19.92 -3.12 6.41
CA ASP A 85 -21.28 -3.66 6.18
C ASP A 85 -22.11 -2.76 5.27
N ASN A 86 -22.01 -1.45 5.46
CA ASN A 86 -22.67 -0.46 4.59
C ASN A 86 -22.10 -0.48 3.17
N LEU A 87 -20.78 -0.49 3.03
CA LEU A 87 -20.10 -0.57 1.73
C LEU A 87 -20.45 -1.87 0.99
N ASN A 88 -20.49 -2.99 1.71
CA ASN A 88 -20.91 -4.29 1.17
C ASN A 88 -22.35 -4.25 0.65
N ARG A 89 -23.26 -3.65 1.41
CA ARG A 89 -24.67 -3.48 1.00
C ARG A 89 -24.75 -2.67 -0.28
N HIS A 90 -23.97 -1.60 -0.40
CA HIS A 90 -23.89 -0.78 -1.60
C HIS A 90 -23.41 -1.59 -2.83
N PHE A 91 -22.36 -2.40 -2.70
CA PHE A 91 -21.88 -3.24 -3.81
C PHE A 91 -22.87 -4.32 -4.25
N ARG A 92 -23.61 -4.89 -3.30
CA ARG A 92 -24.70 -5.83 -3.63
C ARG A 92 -25.83 -5.16 -4.40
N VAL A 93 -26.25 -3.96 -3.99
CA VAL A 93 -27.30 -3.19 -4.68
C VAL A 93 -26.85 -2.79 -6.09
N THR A 94 -25.60 -2.39 -6.25
CA THR A 94 -25.02 -2.01 -7.55
C THR A 94 -24.56 -3.20 -8.40
N LYS A 95 -24.70 -4.43 -7.91
CA LYS A 95 -24.27 -5.68 -8.56
C LYS A 95 -22.79 -5.67 -8.98
N ASN A 96 -21.94 -5.03 -8.18
CA ASN A 96 -20.49 -4.99 -8.43
C ASN A 96 -19.81 -6.21 -7.79
N GLU A 97 -19.83 -7.34 -8.49
CA GLU A 97 -19.28 -8.62 -7.99
C GLU A 97 -17.77 -8.57 -7.74
N THR A 98 -17.03 -7.82 -8.55
CA THR A 98 -15.59 -7.63 -8.37
C THR A 98 -15.29 -6.93 -7.04
N ALA A 99 -15.97 -5.82 -6.77
CA ALA A 99 -15.81 -5.07 -5.51
C ALA A 99 -16.24 -5.90 -4.28
N ASP A 100 -17.33 -6.66 -4.40
CA ASP A 100 -17.79 -7.59 -3.37
C ASP A 100 -16.71 -8.66 -3.07
N THR A 101 -16.01 -9.16 -4.10
CA THR A 101 -14.91 -10.13 -3.94
C THR A 101 -13.73 -9.55 -3.15
N PHE A 102 -13.26 -8.34 -3.49
CA PHE A 102 -12.17 -7.69 -2.74
C PHE A 102 -12.56 -7.43 -1.27
N LEU A 103 -13.80 -6.99 -1.03
CA LEU A 103 -14.29 -6.75 0.33
C LEU A 103 -14.39 -8.04 1.15
N ARG A 104 -14.81 -9.15 0.52
CA ARG A 104 -14.81 -10.49 1.13
C ARG A 104 -13.40 -10.94 1.51
N SER A 105 -12.40 -10.67 0.68
CA SER A 105 -10.99 -11.00 0.97
C SER A 105 -10.50 -10.29 2.25
N VAL A 106 -10.78 -8.99 2.38
CA VAL A 106 -10.41 -8.23 3.59
C VAL A 106 -11.15 -8.78 4.82
N ARG A 107 -12.45 -9.07 4.70
CA ARG A 107 -13.23 -9.65 5.80
C ARG A 107 -12.75 -11.03 6.21
N TRP A 108 -12.33 -11.86 5.26
CA TRP A 108 -11.75 -13.17 5.55
C TRP A 108 -10.49 -13.01 6.40
N GLY A 109 -9.61 -12.09 5.99
CA GLY A 109 -8.44 -11.63 6.77
C GLY A 109 -8.77 -11.29 8.22
N ILE A 110 -9.70 -10.35 8.39
CA ILE A 110 -10.15 -9.87 9.72
C ILE A 110 -10.73 -11.02 10.55
N SER A 111 -11.60 -11.83 9.95
CA SER A 111 -12.27 -12.95 10.62
C SER A 111 -11.26 -14.01 11.05
N GLY A 112 -10.22 -14.26 10.26
CA GLY A 112 -9.14 -15.17 10.62
C GLY A 112 -8.51 -14.78 11.96
N PHE A 113 -8.05 -13.53 12.11
CA PHE A 113 -7.48 -13.06 13.39
C PHE A 113 -8.47 -13.17 14.56
N GLN A 114 -9.77 -12.94 14.33
CA GLN A 114 -10.78 -13.08 15.38
C GLN A 114 -10.96 -14.54 15.80
N ILE A 115 -11.05 -15.46 14.84
CA ILE A 115 -11.17 -16.91 15.09
C ILE A 115 -9.97 -17.39 15.90
N PHE A 116 -8.75 -17.08 15.48
CA PHE A 116 -7.55 -17.58 16.15
C PHE A 116 -7.37 -16.96 17.55
N LYS A 117 -7.75 -15.70 17.74
CA LYS A 117 -7.80 -15.11 19.09
C LYS A 117 -8.85 -15.78 19.98
N ASN A 118 -10.01 -16.14 19.43
CA ASN A 118 -11.02 -16.86 20.19
C ASN A 118 -10.58 -18.29 20.53
N MET A 119 -9.86 -18.98 19.63
CA MET A 119 -9.25 -20.28 19.92
C MET A 119 -8.20 -20.18 21.03
N ASP A 120 -7.39 -19.12 21.04
CA ASP A 120 -6.41 -18.87 22.09
C ASP A 120 -7.09 -18.59 23.45
N THR A 121 -8.18 -17.82 23.44
CA THR A 121 -8.91 -17.41 24.65
C THR A 121 -9.78 -18.54 25.22
N HIS A 122 -10.53 -19.24 24.37
CA HIS A 122 -11.56 -20.21 24.75
C HIS A 122 -11.15 -21.67 24.52
N GLY A 123 -9.94 -21.91 24.01
CA GLY A 123 -9.39 -23.25 23.80
C GLY A 123 -9.06 -24.01 25.09
N HIS A 124 -9.53 -23.55 26.25
CA HIS A 124 -9.36 -24.26 27.52
C HIS A 124 -10.28 -25.49 27.54
N GLN A 125 -9.82 -26.59 28.16
CA GLN A 125 -10.55 -27.85 28.18
C GLN A 125 -11.94 -27.66 28.80
N SER A 126 -12.95 -28.13 28.08
CA SER A 126 -14.32 -28.27 28.54
C SER A 126 -14.69 -29.74 28.35
N ASP A 127 -15.13 -30.40 29.41
CA ASP A 127 -15.52 -31.82 29.38
C ASP A 127 -16.74 -32.08 28.47
N GLN A 128 -17.40 -31.03 27.98
CA GLN A 128 -18.62 -31.12 27.19
C GLN A 128 -18.37 -31.22 25.67
N TYR A 129 -17.15 -30.98 25.20
CA TYR A 129 -16.84 -30.93 23.77
C TYR A 129 -15.70 -31.87 23.38
N PRO A 130 -15.64 -32.30 22.10
CA PRO A 130 -14.51 -33.07 21.58
C PRO A 130 -13.18 -32.38 21.89
N ASN A 131 -12.16 -33.16 22.23
CA ASN A 131 -10.84 -32.63 22.57
C ASN A 131 -10.26 -31.78 21.43
N HIS A 132 -10.30 -30.46 21.59
CA HIS A 132 -9.81 -29.46 20.62
C HIS A 132 -8.34 -29.08 20.84
N VAL A 133 -7.67 -29.64 21.87
CA VAL A 133 -6.26 -29.36 22.18
C VAL A 133 -5.35 -29.58 20.96
N PRO A 134 -5.45 -30.69 20.19
CA PRO A 134 -4.59 -30.89 19.02
C PRO A 134 -4.74 -29.81 17.94
N ILE A 135 -5.94 -29.22 17.81
CA ILE A 135 -6.20 -28.15 16.84
C ILE A 135 -5.55 -26.86 17.31
N VAL A 136 -5.70 -26.52 18.59
CA VAL A 136 -5.06 -25.32 19.18
C VAL A 136 -3.54 -25.44 19.11
N ASP A 137 -2.97 -26.61 19.41
CA ASP A 137 -1.54 -26.86 19.29
C ASP A 137 -1.04 -26.75 17.84
N CYS A 138 -1.82 -27.25 16.88
CA CYS A 138 -1.53 -27.08 15.46
C CYS A 138 -1.51 -25.58 15.07
N VAL A 139 -2.52 -24.82 15.49
CA VAL A 139 -2.60 -23.37 15.23
C VAL A 139 -1.43 -22.63 15.88
N LYS A 140 -1.09 -22.96 17.13
CA LYS A 140 0.07 -22.40 17.83
C LYS A 140 1.38 -22.74 17.14
N LYS A 141 1.49 -23.93 16.54
CA LYS A 141 2.68 -24.33 15.79
C LYS A 141 2.85 -23.56 14.47
N TYR A 142 1.74 -23.21 13.79
CA TYR A 142 1.76 -22.57 12.47
C TYR A 142 1.31 -21.10 12.49
N TRP A 143 1.38 -20.46 13.66
CA TRP A 143 0.77 -19.17 13.92
C TRP A 143 1.30 -18.04 13.05
N SER A 144 2.62 -18.00 12.84
CA SER A 144 3.31 -16.95 12.10
C SER A 144 2.93 -17.01 10.62
N THR A 145 2.88 -18.22 10.04
CA THR A 145 2.35 -18.45 8.70
C THR A 145 0.90 -18.04 8.58
N ILE A 146 0.05 -18.40 9.55
CA ILE A 146 -1.36 -18.04 9.55
C ILE A 146 -1.52 -16.52 9.58
N ALA A 147 -0.88 -15.84 10.53
CA ALA A 147 -0.93 -14.38 10.67
C ALA A 147 -0.36 -13.67 9.42
N TYR A 148 0.72 -14.19 8.83
CA TYR A 148 1.25 -13.70 7.56
C TYR A 148 0.22 -13.75 6.45
N VAL A 149 -0.40 -14.91 6.19
CA VAL A 149 -1.38 -15.07 5.11
C VAL A 149 -2.61 -14.18 5.32
N GLN A 150 -3.11 -14.10 6.55
CA GLN A 150 -4.26 -13.26 6.88
C GLN A 150 -3.93 -11.78 6.65
N MET A 151 -2.77 -11.32 7.15
CA MET A 151 -2.35 -9.92 6.97
C MET A 151 -2.06 -9.59 5.52
N GLN A 152 -1.37 -10.48 4.79
CA GLN A 152 -1.07 -10.33 3.37
C GLN A 152 -2.35 -10.10 2.54
N THR A 153 -3.40 -10.88 2.85
CA THR A 153 -4.70 -10.76 2.16
C THR A 153 -5.37 -9.41 2.44
N ILE A 154 -5.20 -8.87 3.65
CA ILE A 154 -5.70 -7.53 4.00
C ILE A 154 -4.89 -6.47 3.25
N VAL A 155 -3.56 -6.44 3.40
CA VAL A 155 -2.72 -5.33 2.92
C VAL A 155 -2.77 -5.15 1.40
N CYS A 156 -2.83 -6.24 0.64
CA CYS A 156 -2.96 -6.19 -0.82
C CYS A 156 -4.26 -5.51 -1.30
N CYS A 157 -5.25 -5.37 -0.42
CA CYS A 157 -6.55 -4.77 -0.74
C CYS A 157 -6.75 -3.39 -0.10
N LEU A 158 -5.81 -2.86 0.69
CA LEU A 158 -6.03 -1.64 1.48
C LEU A 158 -6.11 -0.38 0.63
N GLU A 159 -5.28 -0.25 -0.40
CA GLU A 159 -5.35 0.88 -1.34
C GLU A 159 -6.70 0.91 -2.05
N TRP A 160 -7.12 -0.24 -2.61
CA TRP A 160 -8.44 -0.38 -3.22
C TRP A 160 -9.57 -0.07 -2.25
N LEU A 161 -9.47 -0.55 -1.00
CA LEU A 161 -10.49 -0.36 0.03
C LEU A 161 -10.64 1.12 0.39
N HIS A 162 -9.52 1.82 0.54
CA HIS A 162 -9.51 3.26 0.80
C HIS A 162 -10.23 4.02 -0.32
N ASP A 163 -9.83 3.79 -1.55
CA ASP A 163 -10.44 4.35 -2.76
C ASP A 163 -11.95 4.08 -2.83
N ALA A 164 -12.36 2.86 -2.48
CA ALA A 164 -13.76 2.44 -2.46
C ALA A 164 -14.57 3.25 -1.43
N PHE A 165 -14.04 3.45 -0.22
CA PHE A 165 -14.69 4.29 0.79
C PHE A 165 -14.76 5.76 0.38
N VAL A 166 -13.69 6.34 -0.15
CA VAL A 166 -13.67 7.73 -0.63
C VAL A 166 -14.74 7.95 -1.71
N ARG A 167 -14.83 7.04 -2.69
CA ARG A 167 -15.84 7.12 -3.76
C ARG A 167 -17.26 6.96 -3.22
N TRP A 168 -17.47 5.99 -2.33
CA TRP A 168 -18.77 5.76 -1.72
C TRP A 168 -19.23 6.97 -0.90
N GLN A 169 -18.34 7.60 -0.13
CA GLN A 169 -18.64 8.81 0.64
C GLN A 169 -19.04 9.98 -0.27
N ARG A 170 -18.38 10.16 -1.41
CA ARG A 170 -18.73 11.19 -2.40
C ARG A 170 -20.13 10.97 -3.00
N LEU A 171 -20.53 9.71 -3.21
CA LEU A 171 -21.86 9.36 -3.71
C LEU A 171 -22.94 9.62 -2.67
N ASP A 172 -22.68 9.30 -1.40
CA ASP A 172 -23.63 9.49 -0.29
C ASP A 172 -23.79 10.97 0.09
N SER A 173 -22.72 11.76 -0.06
CA SER A 173 -22.71 13.19 0.25
C SER A 173 -23.25 14.08 -0.88
N ALA A 174 -23.58 13.51 -2.05
CA ALA A 174 -24.18 14.27 -3.12
C ALA A 174 -25.58 14.76 -2.69
N PRO A 175 -25.83 16.07 -2.57
CA PRO A 175 -27.11 16.58 -2.11
C PRO A 175 -28.20 16.14 -3.09
N ASN A 176 -29.28 15.56 -2.56
CA ASN A 176 -30.50 15.19 -3.28
C ASN A 176 -30.82 16.16 -4.42
N GLY A 177 -30.48 15.77 -5.65
CA GLY A 177 -30.45 16.67 -6.79
C GLY A 177 -30.63 15.91 -8.10
N ARG A 178 -31.81 15.30 -8.24
CA ARG A 178 -32.36 14.66 -9.45
C ARG A 178 -31.68 13.37 -9.89
N SER A 179 -32.50 12.36 -10.11
CA SER A 179 -32.24 11.22 -10.98
C SER A 179 -31.48 11.68 -12.23
N SER A 180 -30.16 11.44 -12.23
CA SER A 180 -29.36 11.52 -13.43
C SER A 180 -29.69 10.27 -14.22
N THR A 181 -30.54 10.45 -15.23
CA THR A 181 -30.75 9.53 -16.33
C THR A 181 -29.38 9.09 -16.82
N TYR A 182 -29.09 7.79 -16.70
CA TYR A 182 -27.97 7.14 -17.39
C TYR A 182 -27.96 7.60 -18.86
N PRO A 183 -26.84 8.07 -19.42
CA PRO A 183 -26.71 8.14 -20.86
C PRO A 183 -26.90 6.72 -21.40
N GLY A 184 -27.88 6.58 -22.28
CA GLY A 184 -28.28 5.32 -22.85
C GLY A 184 -27.08 4.57 -23.44
N ILE A 185 -27.10 3.27 -23.20
CA ILE A 185 -26.48 2.26 -24.05
C ILE A 185 -26.98 2.54 -25.47
N GLU A 186 -26.18 3.22 -26.29
CA GLU A 186 -26.35 3.19 -27.72
C GLU A 186 -26.09 1.76 -28.16
N ARG A 187 -27.19 1.11 -28.55
CA ARG A 187 -27.21 -0.18 -29.22
C ARG A 187 -26.26 -0.14 -30.40
N SER A 188 -25.32 -1.09 -30.43
CA SER A 188 -24.73 -1.60 -31.66
C SER A 188 -25.82 -1.90 -32.68
N PRO A 189 -25.69 -1.43 -33.93
CA PRO A 189 -26.27 -2.09 -35.08
C PRO A 189 -25.24 -3.05 -35.67
N SER A 190 -25.60 -4.34 -35.72
CA SER A 190 -24.90 -5.34 -36.53
C SER A 190 -25.35 -5.24 -38.00
N PRO A 191 -24.78 -6.03 -38.93
CA PRO A 191 -23.97 -5.56 -40.04
C PRO A 191 -24.72 -5.54 -41.38
N THR A 192 -24.29 -4.68 -42.30
CA THR A 192 -24.66 -4.80 -43.72
C THR A 192 -23.44 -4.78 -44.62
N HIS A 193 -23.51 -5.72 -45.56
CA HIS A 193 -22.60 -6.14 -46.62
C HIS A 193 -22.09 -5.02 -47.54
N ASP A 194 -20.87 -5.26 -48.06
CA ASP A 194 -20.32 -4.94 -49.38
C ASP A 194 -20.62 -3.59 -50.07
N SER A 195 -19.55 -2.85 -50.39
CA SER A 195 -18.98 -2.85 -51.76
C SER A 195 -17.87 -1.80 -51.94
N ASP A 196 -16.78 -2.29 -52.54
CA ASP A 196 -15.93 -1.69 -53.57
C ASP A 196 -15.23 -0.32 -53.45
N ARG A 197 -13.94 -0.36 -53.82
CA ARG A 197 -13.10 0.61 -54.60
C ARG A 197 -13.12 2.08 -54.15
N GLN A 198 -11.98 2.77 -54.00
CA GLN A 198 -10.99 3.01 -55.05
C GLN A 198 -9.77 3.79 -54.48
N ALA A 199 -8.61 3.60 -55.10
CA ALA A 199 -7.33 4.31 -54.90
C ALA A 199 -7.48 5.85 -55.04
N SER A 200 -6.63 6.76 -54.53
CA SER A 200 -5.17 6.88 -54.56
C SER A 200 -4.73 8.19 -53.82
N PRO A 201 -3.41 8.50 -53.67
CA PRO A 201 -2.82 9.48 -52.71
C PRO A 201 -2.36 10.81 -53.42
N PRO A 202 -1.33 11.61 -53.01
CA PRO A 202 -0.75 12.04 -51.71
C PRO A 202 -0.49 13.59 -51.59
N VAL A 203 0.22 14.03 -50.52
CA VAL A 203 1.30 15.07 -50.47
C VAL A 203 1.00 16.57 -50.09
N THR A 204 1.60 16.93 -48.93
CA THR A 204 2.25 18.19 -48.43
C THR A 204 1.51 19.47 -47.94
N PRO A 205 2.14 20.20 -46.97
CA PRO A 205 1.61 21.34 -46.22
C PRO A 205 2.03 22.70 -46.84
N PRO A 206 1.61 23.86 -46.28
CA PRO A 206 2.58 24.64 -45.50
C PRO A 206 2.04 25.63 -44.42
N ALA A 207 2.99 26.05 -43.57
CA ALA A 207 3.30 27.41 -43.07
C ALA A 207 2.40 28.15 -42.04
N HIS A 208 3.05 28.40 -40.89
CA HIS A 208 3.25 29.68 -40.20
C HIS A 208 2.19 30.79 -40.32
N ARG A 209 1.65 31.21 -39.17
CA ARG A 209 1.46 32.63 -38.81
C ARG A 209 1.35 32.80 -37.29
N TYR A 210 2.28 33.57 -36.71
CA TYR A 210 2.08 34.32 -35.47
C TYR A 210 1.16 35.53 -35.78
N PRO A 211 0.40 36.05 -34.81
CA PRO A 211 0.94 37.16 -34.02
C PRO A 211 0.56 37.16 -32.52
N THR A 212 1.55 37.55 -31.73
CA THR A 212 1.52 38.53 -30.62
C THR A 212 0.18 39.24 -30.37
N THR A 213 -0.26 39.38 -29.11
CA THR A 213 -0.33 40.67 -28.36
C THR A 213 -1.05 40.54 -27.01
N ALA A 214 -0.39 41.10 -25.99
CA ALA A 214 -0.85 41.75 -24.75
C ALA A 214 -1.71 41.00 -23.71
N ALA A 215 -1.14 40.94 -22.50
CA ALA A 215 -1.84 40.87 -21.23
C ALA A 215 -2.56 42.19 -20.89
N PRO A 216 -3.56 42.12 -20.00
CA PRO A 216 -3.61 43.06 -18.89
C PRO A 216 -3.80 42.39 -17.52
N LEU A 217 -3.13 43.00 -16.54
CA LEU A 217 -3.18 42.77 -15.08
C LEU A 217 -4.20 43.77 -14.44
N PRO A 218 -4.44 43.77 -13.12
CA PRO A 218 -5.71 43.41 -12.50
C PRO A 218 -6.51 44.61 -11.94
N SER A 219 -7.73 44.33 -11.46
CA SER A 219 -8.50 45.24 -10.59
C SER A 219 -8.81 44.59 -9.22
N PRO A 220 -8.87 45.36 -8.12
CA PRO A 220 -8.76 44.86 -6.74
C PRO A 220 -10.12 45.00 -5.96
N PRO A 221 -10.20 45.00 -4.60
CA PRO A 221 -11.10 44.11 -3.85
C PRO A 221 -12.31 44.83 -3.19
N SER A 222 -13.39 44.08 -2.92
CA SER A 222 -14.49 44.56 -2.07
C SER A 222 -14.42 43.96 -0.66
N LYS A 223 -14.37 44.88 0.31
CA LYS A 223 -14.58 44.69 1.75
C LYS A 223 -16.08 44.54 2.05
N HIS A 224 -16.45 43.82 3.11
CA HIS A 224 -17.48 44.16 4.13
C HIS A 224 -17.37 43.08 5.23
N GLU A 225 -16.84 43.43 6.41
CA GLU A 225 -17.58 43.79 7.66
C GLU A 225 -18.19 42.56 8.36
N ILE A 226 -17.54 42.07 9.43
CA ILE A 226 -17.81 42.35 10.84
C ILE A 226 -19.25 41.99 11.26
N SER A 227 -19.40 40.91 12.03
CA SER A 227 -20.09 40.94 13.34
C SER A 227 -20.07 39.58 14.04
N SER A 228 -19.45 39.57 15.22
CA SER A 228 -19.75 38.74 16.38
C SER A 228 -20.15 39.74 17.49
N PRO A 229 -21.04 39.42 18.46
CA PRO A 229 -20.58 38.64 19.62
C PRO A 229 -21.62 37.85 20.48
N ARG A 230 -21.04 36.93 21.27
CA ARG A 230 -21.33 36.54 22.69
C ARG A 230 -22.35 35.42 23.07
N PRO A 231 -22.13 34.75 24.24
CA PRO A 231 -22.65 33.43 24.67
C PRO A 231 -23.49 33.53 25.99
N PRO A 232 -23.48 32.53 26.92
CA PRO A 232 -24.20 31.25 27.04
C PRO A 232 -25.25 31.28 28.21
N PRO A 233 -25.79 30.17 28.78
CA PRO A 233 -25.08 29.40 29.85
C PRO A 233 -25.44 27.89 30.06
N ASP A 234 -24.49 27.17 30.67
CA ASP A 234 -24.53 26.15 31.75
C ASP A 234 -25.55 24.97 31.87
N MET A 235 -24.96 23.75 31.90
CA MET A 235 -25.14 22.60 32.86
C MET A 235 -26.43 21.74 32.82
N PRO A 236 -26.47 20.49 33.36
CA PRO A 236 -25.43 19.66 34.00
C PRO A 236 -25.33 18.18 33.50
N VAL A 237 -24.33 17.50 34.08
CA VAL A 237 -23.97 16.07 34.06
C VAL A 237 -25.10 15.13 34.48
N SER A 238 -25.22 13.97 33.82
CA SER A 238 -25.74 12.75 34.47
C SER A 238 -25.09 11.48 33.91
N LEU A 239 -24.42 10.75 34.81
CA LEU A 239 -23.81 9.43 34.62
C LEU A 239 -24.91 8.36 34.70
N HIS A 240 -25.08 7.56 33.66
CA HIS A 240 -25.73 6.25 33.79
C HIS A 240 -24.88 5.18 33.12
N VAL A 241 -24.23 4.37 33.94
CA VAL A 241 -23.59 3.11 33.56
C VAL A 241 -24.64 2.02 33.70
N SER A 242 -24.94 1.33 32.60
CA SER A 242 -25.69 0.07 32.60
C SER A 242 -24.91 -0.98 31.79
N PRO A 243 -24.83 -2.24 32.26
CA PRO A 243 -24.04 -3.28 31.62
C PRO A 243 -24.81 -3.89 30.45
N VAL A 244 -24.27 -3.78 29.23
CA VAL A 244 -24.81 -4.49 28.06
C VAL A 244 -24.05 -5.80 27.89
N VAL A 245 -24.75 -6.89 28.14
CA VAL A 245 -24.38 -8.27 27.79
C VAL A 245 -24.30 -8.37 26.27
N VAL A 246 -23.10 -8.56 25.72
CA VAL A 246 -22.91 -8.81 24.30
C VAL A 246 -23.05 -10.31 24.05
N ALA A 247 -24.25 -10.72 23.62
CA ALA A 247 -24.45 -12.02 22.99
C ALA A 247 -23.80 -12.01 21.60
N ALA A 248 -22.91 -12.96 21.36
CA ALA A 248 -22.24 -13.17 20.08
C ALA A 248 -23.19 -13.84 19.08
N THR A 249 -23.53 -13.16 17.99
CA THR A 249 -24.18 -13.76 16.82
C THR A 249 -23.12 -14.04 15.75
N ALA A 250 -22.60 -15.26 15.78
CA ALA A 250 -21.84 -15.87 14.68
C ALA A 250 -22.64 -17.05 14.13
N GLN A 251 -23.76 -16.78 13.48
CA GLN A 251 -24.51 -17.76 12.71
C GLN A 251 -25.18 -17.04 11.53
N ASP A 252 -24.50 -16.95 10.38
CA ASP A 252 -25.19 -16.94 9.08
C ASP A 252 -24.29 -17.05 7.83
N MET A 253 -23.26 -17.90 7.83
CA MET A 253 -22.38 -18.03 6.64
C MET A 253 -22.11 -19.46 6.16
N LEU A 254 -22.85 -20.48 6.61
CA LEU A 254 -22.72 -21.84 6.07
C LEU A 254 -24.07 -22.57 6.03
N ALA A 255 -24.84 -22.32 4.98
CA ALA A 255 -25.93 -23.21 4.57
C ALA A 255 -25.76 -23.57 3.09
N VAL A 256 -25.09 -24.70 2.85
CA VAL A 256 -25.17 -25.45 1.58
C VAL A 256 -25.90 -26.75 1.93
N PRO A 257 -27.01 -27.13 1.26
CA PRO A 257 -27.70 -28.38 1.56
C PRO A 257 -26.86 -29.53 1.04
N ARG A 258 -26.29 -30.34 1.94
CA ARG A 258 -25.58 -31.57 1.58
C ARG A 258 -26.54 -32.75 1.75
N GLN A 259 -26.95 -33.35 0.64
CA GLN A 259 -27.70 -34.60 0.62
C GLN A 259 -26.84 -35.73 1.22
N GLN A 260 -27.36 -36.42 2.23
CA GLN A 260 -26.76 -37.65 2.77
C GLN A 260 -27.03 -38.82 1.83
N PRO A 261 -26.04 -39.66 1.51
CA PRO A 261 -26.28 -41.01 1.01
C PRO A 261 -26.64 -41.97 2.16
N PRO A 262 -27.38 -43.06 1.88
CA PRO A 262 -27.91 -43.97 2.89
C PRO A 262 -26.84 -44.84 3.56
N LEU A 263 -27.10 -45.14 4.84
CA LEU A 263 -26.34 -46.04 5.71
C LEU A 263 -26.44 -47.50 5.25
N LEU A 264 -25.29 -48.19 5.18
CA LEU A 264 -25.21 -49.65 5.07
C LEU A 264 -24.82 -50.27 6.44
N PRO A 265 -25.27 -51.50 6.74
CA PRO A 265 -25.06 -52.18 8.03
C PRO A 265 -23.64 -52.79 8.17
N PRO A 266 -23.23 -53.19 9.40
CA PRO A 266 -21.83 -53.54 9.70
C PRO A 266 -21.48 -54.95 9.25
N ALA A 267 -20.40 -55.09 8.47
CA ALA A 267 -19.78 -56.38 8.16
C ALA A 267 -18.53 -56.57 9.06
N GLY A 268 -18.37 -57.81 9.55
CA GLY A 268 -17.48 -58.20 10.63
C GLY A 268 -15.98 -57.98 10.41
N PHE A 269 -15.28 -57.85 11.54
CA PHE A 269 -13.83 -57.80 11.64
C PHE A 269 -13.19 -59.18 11.39
N PRO A 270 -12.15 -59.29 10.56
CA PRO A 270 -11.14 -60.33 10.68
C PRO A 270 -9.91 -59.82 11.49
N PRO A 271 -9.10 -60.72 12.07
CA PRO A 271 -8.09 -60.36 13.08
C PRO A 271 -6.81 -59.77 12.46
N LEU A 272 -6.12 -58.97 13.28
CA LEU A 272 -4.84 -58.28 13.01
C LEU A 272 -3.67 -59.27 12.84
N PRO A 273 -2.75 -59.03 11.88
CA PRO A 273 -1.43 -59.63 11.89
C PRO A 273 -0.36 -58.75 12.59
N VAL A 274 0.69 -59.44 12.98
CA VAL A 274 1.77 -59.13 13.92
C VAL A 274 2.70 -57.98 13.51
N ALA A 275 3.28 -57.34 14.53
CA ALA A 275 4.18 -56.19 14.51
C ALA A 275 5.37 -56.27 13.54
N ALA A 276 5.67 -55.14 12.89
CA ALA A 276 6.89 -54.89 12.13
C ALA A 276 7.96 -54.18 13.00
N PRO A 277 9.28 -54.44 12.80
CA PRO A 277 10.34 -53.84 13.59
C PRO A 277 10.70 -52.42 13.13
N ALA A 278 11.20 -51.61 14.07
CA ALA A 278 11.55 -50.20 13.90
C ALA A 278 12.81 -49.99 13.01
N PRO A 279 12.91 -48.88 12.24
CA PRO A 279 14.09 -48.57 11.45
C PRO A 279 15.20 -47.91 12.28
N SER A 280 16.44 -48.31 12.01
CA SER A 280 17.67 -47.76 12.61
C SER A 280 17.96 -46.32 12.17
N PRO A 281 18.61 -45.49 13.01
CA PRO A 281 18.91 -44.10 12.69
C PRO A 281 20.09 -43.96 11.71
N ILE A 282 19.91 -43.11 10.70
CA ILE A 282 20.93 -42.73 9.72
C ILE A 282 21.89 -41.70 10.35
N ALA A 283 23.18 -42.01 10.39
CA ALA A 283 24.23 -41.08 10.81
C ALA A 283 24.50 -40.04 9.71
N VAL A 284 24.28 -38.76 10.02
CA VAL A 284 24.55 -37.63 9.11
C VAL A 284 25.96 -37.12 9.35
N TYR A 285 26.85 -37.35 8.38
CA TYR A 285 28.21 -36.80 8.37
C TYR A 285 28.14 -35.31 7.98
N ARG A 286 28.60 -34.40 8.85
CA ARG A 286 28.76 -32.96 8.55
C ARG A 286 30.22 -32.65 8.25
N ALA A 287 30.50 -32.20 7.03
CA ALA A 287 31.77 -31.59 6.66
C ALA A 287 31.88 -30.17 7.26
N PRO A 288 33.09 -29.70 7.63
CA PRO A 288 33.30 -28.36 8.16
C PRO A 288 33.20 -27.30 7.06
N VAL A 289 32.32 -26.32 7.23
CA VAL A 289 32.15 -25.17 6.31
C VAL A 289 32.94 -23.99 6.86
N ASN A 290 33.84 -23.44 6.04
CA ASN A 290 34.62 -22.24 6.32
C ASN A 290 33.69 -21.05 6.63
N VAL A 291 33.89 -20.44 7.79
CA VAL A 291 33.11 -19.31 8.33
C VAL A 291 33.54 -18.03 7.63
N VAL A 292 32.61 -17.37 6.95
CA VAL A 292 32.74 -15.98 6.49
C VAL A 292 31.77 -15.14 7.33
N THR A 293 32.32 -14.23 8.14
CA THR A 293 31.57 -13.36 9.05
C THR A 293 30.78 -12.28 8.27
N PRO A 294 29.46 -12.11 8.47
CA PRO A 294 28.70 -11.04 7.82
C PRO A 294 28.92 -9.70 8.54
N MET A 295 29.27 -8.66 7.78
CA MET A 295 29.31 -7.27 8.24
C MET A 295 27.91 -6.80 8.69
N GLN A 296 27.80 -6.29 9.92
CA GLN A 296 26.66 -5.48 10.36
C GLN A 296 26.70 -4.12 9.65
N THR A 297 25.66 -3.79 8.87
CA THR A 297 25.52 -2.47 8.24
C THR A 297 24.91 -1.48 9.24
N PRO A 298 25.52 -0.29 9.45
CA PRO A 298 25.01 0.75 10.32
C PRO A 298 23.71 1.39 9.77
N PRO A 299 22.90 2.05 10.63
CA PRO A 299 21.66 2.70 10.21
C PRO A 299 21.91 3.71 9.07
N ILE A 300 21.13 3.56 7.99
CA ILE A 300 21.31 4.24 6.69
C ILE A 300 21.23 5.79 6.82
N SER A 301 20.65 6.32 7.89
CA SER A 301 20.49 7.76 8.13
C SER A 301 21.79 8.53 8.37
N LYS A 302 22.96 7.87 8.50
CA LYS A 302 24.27 8.54 8.72
C LYS A 302 25.38 8.12 7.76
N THR A 303 25.05 7.64 6.57
CA THR A 303 26.11 7.37 5.58
C THR A 303 26.56 8.65 4.87
N LYS A 304 27.84 8.71 4.49
CA LYS A 304 28.38 9.78 3.62
C LYS A 304 27.53 9.94 2.35
N PHE A 305 27.05 8.83 1.82
CA PHE A 305 26.19 8.80 0.64
C PHE A 305 24.86 9.54 0.85
N THR A 306 24.14 9.29 1.96
CA THR A 306 22.91 10.02 2.30
C THR A 306 23.15 11.52 2.39
N THR A 307 24.29 11.92 2.97
CA THR A 307 24.70 13.33 3.05
C THR A 307 24.99 13.92 1.68
N ASP A 308 25.65 13.17 0.79
CA ASP A 308 25.93 13.61 -0.58
C ASP A 308 24.64 13.79 -1.42
N VAL A 309 23.65 12.90 -1.25
CA VAL A 309 22.33 13.03 -1.89
C VAL A 309 21.57 14.25 -1.38
N TYR A 310 21.54 14.46 -0.06
CA TYR A 310 20.95 15.65 0.53
C TYR A 310 21.61 16.93 0.00
N ASN A 311 22.95 16.98 0.00
CA ASN A 311 23.69 18.14 -0.48
C ASN A 311 23.46 18.42 -1.96
N GLU A 312 23.34 17.39 -2.80
CA GLU A 312 22.97 17.56 -4.21
C GLU A 312 21.58 18.20 -4.33
N LEU A 313 20.58 17.69 -3.60
CA LEU A 313 19.22 18.23 -3.62
C LEU A 313 19.17 19.69 -3.14
N VAL A 314 19.83 20.01 -2.03
CA VAL A 314 19.91 21.40 -1.51
C VAL A 314 20.61 22.33 -2.49
N ARG A 315 21.67 21.86 -3.15
CA ARG A 315 22.37 22.66 -4.17
C ARG A 315 21.46 22.95 -5.35
N ARG A 316 20.65 21.98 -5.78
CA ARG A 316 19.70 22.12 -6.89
C ARG A 316 18.58 23.09 -6.57
N ASP A 317 18.03 22.99 -5.36
CA ASP A 317 17.04 23.91 -4.80
C ASP A 317 17.55 25.36 -4.82
N LYS A 318 18.75 25.60 -4.26
CA LYS A 318 19.40 26.93 -4.26
C LYS A 318 19.62 27.51 -5.66
N LEU A 319 19.82 26.66 -6.65
CA LEU A 319 20.00 27.06 -8.05
C LEU A 319 18.66 27.18 -8.80
N GLY A 320 17.55 26.77 -8.20
CA GLY A 320 16.23 26.75 -8.84
C GLY A 320 16.14 25.81 -10.05
N VAL A 321 16.95 24.74 -10.08
CA VAL A 321 17.05 23.81 -11.22
C VAL A 321 16.65 22.38 -10.85
N LYS A 322 16.26 21.62 -11.88
CA LYS A 322 15.96 20.19 -11.77
C LYS A 322 17.17 19.34 -11.40
N PRO A 323 16.94 18.14 -10.84
CA PRO A 323 17.93 17.07 -10.79
C PRO A 323 18.66 16.86 -12.10
N ARG A 324 19.94 16.47 -12.00
CA ARG A 324 20.79 16.16 -13.14
C ARG A 324 20.22 15.06 -14.00
N TYR A 325 20.65 15.03 -15.26
CA TYR A 325 20.45 13.91 -16.15
C TYR A 325 21.27 12.72 -15.68
N PHE A 326 20.64 11.54 -15.63
CA PHE A 326 21.29 10.29 -15.27
C PHE A 326 22.15 9.78 -16.44
N ALA A 327 23.21 10.53 -16.76
CA ALA A 327 24.14 10.25 -17.83
C ALA A 327 25.52 10.82 -17.51
N LYS A 328 26.57 10.19 -18.06
CA LYS A 328 27.94 10.69 -17.91
C LYS A 328 28.15 11.95 -18.74
N CYS A 329 28.92 12.88 -18.20
CA CYS A 329 29.40 14.03 -18.95
C CYS A 329 30.31 13.54 -20.10
N LYS A 330 30.13 14.12 -21.29
CA LYS A 330 30.96 13.79 -22.47
C LYS A 330 32.40 14.31 -22.32
N TYR A 331 32.60 15.36 -21.53
CA TYR A 331 33.91 15.96 -21.30
C TYR A 331 34.57 15.33 -20.08
N THR A 332 35.74 14.72 -20.29
CA THR A 332 36.53 14.06 -19.24
C THR A 332 37.04 15.03 -18.17
N VAL A 333 37.25 16.30 -18.50
CA VAL A 333 37.68 17.36 -17.57
C VAL A 333 36.69 18.52 -17.58
N CYS A 334 35.43 18.23 -17.25
CA CYS A 334 34.42 19.27 -17.08
C CYS A 334 34.60 19.96 -15.72
N LYS A 335 34.98 21.24 -15.72
CA LYS A 335 35.09 22.07 -14.50
C LYS A 335 33.81 22.86 -14.18
N ASN A 336 32.77 22.69 -15.00
CA ASN A 336 31.55 23.46 -14.82
C ASN A 336 30.75 22.95 -13.62
N GLN A 337 30.65 23.77 -12.57
CA GLN A 337 29.88 23.45 -11.36
C GLN A 337 28.37 23.35 -11.62
N SER A 338 27.86 23.96 -12.70
CA SER A 338 26.46 23.86 -13.13
C SER A 338 26.21 22.74 -14.16
N CYS A 339 27.19 21.85 -14.39
CA CYS A 339 27.02 20.71 -15.28
C CYS A 339 25.81 19.85 -14.86
N ASN A 340 24.97 19.49 -15.84
CA ASN A 340 23.77 18.68 -15.62
C ASN A 340 24.02 17.17 -15.74
N TYR A 341 25.27 16.73 -15.76
CA TYR A 341 25.67 15.33 -15.94
C TYR A 341 26.55 14.85 -14.78
N GLY A 342 26.75 13.53 -14.68
CA GLY A 342 27.67 12.93 -13.71
C GLY A 342 29.11 12.82 -14.25
N HIS A 343 30.10 13.13 -13.43
CA HIS A 343 31.53 13.01 -13.78
C HIS A 343 32.19 11.74 -13.24
N SER A 344 31.53 11.03 -12.32
CA SER A 344 32.00 9.76 -11.78
C SER A 344 30.84 8.77 -11.66
N ASN A 345 31.17 7.49 -11.48
CA ASN A 345 30.15 6.47 -11.20
C ASN A 345 29.43 6.75 -9.86
N GLN A 346 30.14 7.33 -8.89
CA GLN A 346 29.55 7.72 -7.61
C GLN A 346 28.57 8.89 -7.78
N GLU A 347 28.94 9.90 -8.57
CA GLU A 347 28.02 10.99 -8.91
C GLU A 347 26.78 10.48 -9.64
N LEU A 348 26.95 9.54 -10.58
CA LEU A 348 25.80 8.93 -11.26
C LEU A 348 24.84 8.28 -10.27
N LYS A 349 25.34 7.54 -9.28
CA LYS A 349 24.48 6.94 -8.23
C LYS A 349 23.72 8.02 -7.47
N ILE A 350 24.42 9.08 -7.03
CA ILE A 350 23.80 10.22 -6.33
C ILE A 350 22.68 10.81 -7.21
N ILE A 351 22.98 11.11 -8.48
CA ILE A 351 22.02 11.66 -9.44
C ILE A 351 20.82 10.74 -9.62
N GLY A 352 21.03 9.43 -9.75
CA GLY A 352 19.97 8.45 -9.93
C GLY A 352 19.03 8.40 -8.72
N VAL A 353 19.59 8.38 -7.51
CA VAL A 353 18.81 8.45 -6.27
C VAL A 353 18.06 9.78 -6.18
N THR A 354 18.73 10.91 -6.45
CA THR A 354 18.08 12.23 -6.48
C THR A 354 16.94 12.30 -7.49
N ARG A 355 17.08 11.69 -8.68
CA ARG A 355 15.99 11.60 -9.68
C ARG A 355 14.85 10.73 -9.16
N ALA A 356 15.15 9.55 -8.63
CA ALA A 356 14.15 8.66 -8.04
C ALA A 356 13.34 9.36 -6.94
N ILE A 357 13.99 10.17 -6.10
CA ILE A 357 13.29 11.01 -5.11
C ILE A 357 12.39 12.05 -5.80
N SER A 358 12.93 12.78 -6.78
CA SER A 358 12.23 13.92 -7.38
C SER A 358 11.06 13.57 -8.28
N ILE A 359 11.09 12.39 -8.91
CA ILE A 359 10.07 11.90 -9.82
C ILE A 359 9.17 10.86 -9.12
N GLY A 360 9.63 10.34 -7.99
CA GLY A 360 8.95 9.29 -7.24
C GLY A 360 8.93 7.97 -8.01
N ASP A 361 7.87 7.20 -7.80
CA ASP A 361 7.74 5.83 -8.31
C ASP A 361 7.63 5.75 -9.84
N VAL A 362 7.41 6.87 -10.53
CA VAL A 362 7.27 6.92 -12.00
C VAL A 362 8.63 6.86 -12.72
N TRP A 363 9.74 7.10 -12.02
CA TRP A 363 11.04 7.14 -12.66
C TRP A 363 11.40 5.77 -13.24
N LYS A 364 11.62 5.69 -14.56
CA LYS A 364 12.04 4.47 -15.27
C LYS A 364 11.12 3.26 -15.07
N THR A 365 9.81 3.46 -14.90
CA THR A 365 8.83 2.33 -14.82
C THR A 365 8.22 1.97 -16.16
N VAL A 366 7.97 2.98 -17.01
CA VAL A 366 7.32 2.80 -18.30
C VAL A 366 8.37 2.80 -19.41
N GLU A 367 8.25 1.89 -20.38
CA GLU A 367 9.13 1.83 -21.54
C GLU A 367 9.01 3.10 -22.39
N CYS A 368 10.12 3.56 -22.96
CA CYS A 368 10.11 4.74 -23.80
C CYS A 368 9.50 4.43 -25.16
N ASN A 369 8.40 5.10 -25.50
CA ASN A 369 7.72 4.96 -26.80
C ASN A 369 8.52 5.51 -27.99
N ASN A 370 9.65 6.18 -27.76
CA ASN A 370 10.52 6.69 -28.83
C ASN A 370 11.74 5.78 -29.00
N PRO A 371 11.80 4.96 -30.07
CA PRO A 371 12.91 4.04 -30.31
C PRO A 371 14.23 4.76 -30.60
N ASN A 372 14.17 6.02 -31.03
CA ASN A 372 15.33 6.87 -31.30
C ASN A 372 15.54 7.93 -30.21
N CYS A 373 15.04 7.69 -28.99
CA CYS A 373 15.22 8.62 -27.88
C CYS A 373 16.71 8.76 -27.53
N GLN A 374 17.30 9.90 -27.91
CA GLN A 374 18.67 10.25 -27.55
C GLN A 374 18.73 11.12 -26.30
N PHE A 375 17.60 11.35 -25.62
CA PHE A 375 17.55 12.27 -24.49
C PHE A 375 18.22 11.62 -23.27
N PRO A 376 19.40 12.10 -22.84
CA PRO A 376 20.16 11.49 -21.74
C PRO A 376 19.49 11.67 -20.37
N GLY A 377 18.41 12.46 -20.32
CA GLY A 377 17.58 12.67 -19.15
C GLY A 377 16.22 11.98 -19.23
N CYS A 378 16.04 11.01 -20.12
CA CYS A 378 14.73 10.37 -20.30
C CYS A 378 14.33 9.64 -19.03
N ASP A 379 13.14 9.96 -18.52
CA ASP A 379 12.57 9.32 -17.34
C ASP A 379 11.85 8.01 -17.65
N TYR A 380 11.77 7.63 -18.94
CA TYR A 380 11.26 6.35 -19.39
C TYR A 380 12.39 5.32 -19.53
N LEU A 381 12.04 4.05 -19.36
CA LEU A 381 12.95 2.93 -19.42
C LEU A 381 13.37 2.63 -20.87
N HIS A 382 14.67 2.45 -21.10
CA HIS A 382 15.24 2.00 -22.37
C HIS A 382 15.80 0.59 -22.27
N GLU A 383 15.93 -0.13 -23.38
CA GLU A 383 16.55 -1.46 -23.42
C GLU A 383 18.00 -1.47 -22.91
N SER A 384 18.73 -0.37 -23.09
CA SER A 384 20.10 -0.20 -22.62
C SER A 384 20.20 0.04 -21.10
N ASP A 385 19.08 0.34 -20.44
CA ASP A 385 19.05 0.55 -19.01
C ASP A 385 19.11 -0.78 -18.25
N LYS A 386 20.02 -0.86 -17.26
CA LYS A 386 20.09 -2.01 -16.37
C LYS A 386 18.99 -1.91 -15.31
N ARG A 387 17.87 -2.63 -15.51
CA ARG A 387 16.70 -2.65 -14.61
C ARG A 387 17.08 -2.86 -13.13
N SER A 388 17.92 -3.86 -12.85
CA SER A 388 18.40 -4.14 -11.48
C SER A 388 19.16 -2.98 -10.84
N ALA A 389 19.90 -2.19 -11.62
CA ALA A 389 20.59 -1.01 -11.11
C ALA A 389 19.61 0.12 -10.79
N ILE A 390 18.58 0.32 -11.63
CA ILE A 390 17.52 1.30 -11.40
C ILE A 390 16.73 0.95 -10.14
N ASP A 391 16.32 -0.31 -9.99
CA ASP A 391 15.57 -0.78 -8.83
C ASP A 391 16.39 -0.59 -7.54
N SER A 392 17.69 -0.88 -7.57
CA SER A 392 18.58 -0.63 -6.43
C SER A 392 18.67 0.86 -6.07
N LEU A 393 18.64 1.78 -7.04
CA LEU A 393 18.63 3.22 -6.79
C LEU A 393 17.30 3.69 -6.20
N LYS A 394 16.18 3.12 -6.65
CA LYS A 394 14.85 3.39 -6.07
C LYS A 394 14.74 2.92 -4.62
N VAL A 395 15.26 1.75 -4.31
CA VAL A 395 15.35 1.25 -2.92
C VAL A 395 16.18 2.22 -2.08
N GLN A 396 17.37 2.61 -2.55
CA GLN A 396 18.20 3.59 -1.84
C GLN A 396 17.51 4.95 -1.65
N ALA A 397 16.74 5.41 -2.63
CA ALA A 397 15.94 6.64 -2.51
C ALA A 397 14.90 6.55 -1.40
N ARG A 398 14.22 5.41 -1.28
CA ARG A 398 13.24 5.14 -0.22
C ARG A 398 13.89 4.97 1.15
N ASP A 399 15.10 4.42 1.21
CA ASP A 399 15.82 4.25 2.48
C ASP A 399 16.33 5.57 3.09
N ILE A 400 16.44 6.63 2.28
CA ILE A 400 16.97 7.94 2.73
C ILE A 400 15.89 9.01 2.93
N VAL A 401 14.71 8.84 2.32
CA VAL A 401 13.57 9.76 2.42
C VAL A 401 12.49 9.15 3.29
N ASP A 402 12.01 9.90 4.27
CA ASP A 402 10.85 9.52 5.09
C ASP A 402 9.55 9.76 4.32
N HIS A 403 9.41 10.95 3.72
CA HIS A 403 8.27 11.28 2.87
C HIS A 403 8.60 12.42 1.90
N ALA A 404 7.86 12.49 0.80
CA ALA A 404 7.88 13.62 -0.13
C ALA A 404 6.45 14.11 -0.37
N ARG A 405 6.24 15.43 -0.45
CA ARG A 405 4.94 16.06 -0.71
C ARG A 405 5.08 17.18 -1.73
N VAL A 406 4.07 17.39 -2.56
CA VAL A 406 4.04 18.55 -3.46
C VAL A 406 3.78 19.81 -2.62
N SER A 407 4.57 20.85 -2.83
CA SER A 407 4.62 22.04 -1.95
C SER A 407 3.98 23.31 -2.53
N ASP A 408 3.56 23.32 -3.80
CA ASP A 408 2.94 24.46 -4.45
C ASP A 408 1.61 24.11 -5.14
N ASP A 409 0.69 25.07 -5.19
CA ASP A 409 -0.62 24.93 -5.86
C ASP A 409 -0.48 24.69 -7.38
N ALA A 410 0.70 24.93 -7.97
CA ALA A 410 1.02 24.68 -9.38
C ALA A 410 1.65 23.29 -9.64
N GLY A 411 2.11 22.57 -8.60
CA GLY A 411 2.76 21.27 -8.73
C GLY A 411 4.16 21.28 -9.36
N ASP A 412 4.91 22.37 -9.22
CA ASP A 412 6.26 22.53 -9.77
C ASP A 412 7.37 22.20 -8.76
N ALA A 413 7.05 22.08 -7.46
CA ALA A 413 8.03 21.78 -6.41
C ALA A 413 7.57 20.65 -5.47
N LEU A 414 8.49 19.74 -5.17
CA LEU A 414 8.36 18.63 -4.24
C LEU A 414 9.17 18.92 -2.96
N MET A 415 8.52 19.06 -1.82
CA MET A 415 9.18 19.09 -0.52
C MET A 415 9.48 17.67 -0.05
N VAL A 416 10.75 17.36 0.11
CA VAL A 416 11.28 16.07 0.53
C VAL A 416 11.76 16.17 1.97
N THR A 417 11.33 15.24 2.82
CA THR A 417 11.79 15.09 4.20
C THR A 417 12.62 13.82 4.34
N PHE A 418 13.85 13.95 4.77
CA PHE A 418 14.79 12.85 5.01
C PHE A 418 14.49 12.15 6.34
N CYS A 419 14.93 10.89 6.47
CA CYS A 419 14.73 10.10 7.69
C CYS A 419 15.40 10.72 8.94
N ASP A 420 16.32 11.67 8.79
CA ASP A 420 16.93 12.42 9.88
C ASP A 420 16.21 13.75 10.21
N GLY A 421 15.05 13.99 9.59
CA GLY A 421 14.20 15.16 9.80
C GLY A 421 14.57 16.39 8.95
N ARG A 422 15.65 16.34 8.16
CA ARG A 422 16.00 17.46 7.26
C ARG A 422 15.01 17.54 6.11
N THR A 423 14.69 18.76 5.66
CA THR A 423 13.81 19.00 4.52
C THR A 423 14.53 19.75 3.39
N VAL A 424 14.06 19.55 2.16
CA VAL A 424 14.53 20.25 0.95
C VAL A 424 13.42 20.34 -0.09
N ASN A 425 13.34 21.44 -0.84
CA ASN A 425 12.41 21.57 -1.96
C ASN A 425 13.11 21.16 -3.27
N VAL A 426 12.39 20.46 -4.14
CA VAL A 426 12.95 19.87 -5.36
C VAL A 426 12.06 20.24 -6.54
N LYS A 427 12.61 20.94 -7.53
CA LYS A 427 11.85 21.24 -8.75
C LYS A 427 11.53 19.97 -9.54
N MET A 428 10.25 19.79 -9.86
CA MET A 428 9.74 18.70 -10.69
C MET A 428 9.67 19.10 -12.18
N LYS A 429 9.30 20.36 -12.49
CA LYS A 429 9.03 20.85 -13.86
C LYS A 429 9.93 21.99 -14.35
#